data_AF-A0A3D0M8M4-F1
#
_entry.id   AF-A0A3D0M8M4-F1
#
_cell.length_a   1.000
_cell.length_b   1.000
_cell.length_c   1.000
_cell.angle_alpha   90.00
_cell.angle_beta   90.00
_cell.angle_gamma   90.00
#
_symmetry.space_group_name_H-M   'P 1'
#
loop_
_entity.id
_entity.type
_entity.pdbx_description
1 polymer ?
#
loop_
_entity_poly.entity_id
_entity_poly.type
_entity_poly.pdbx_seq_one_letter_code
_entity_poly.pdbx_strand_id
1 'polypeptide(L)' 'NISARSLGEFNVQLIMEELGGGGHLTMAGAQLKNVTLEEARRKLIEAIDKVYPENREKNDPKGDTNHEDPAE' A
#
# COMPACT_ATOMS: atom_id res chain seq x y z
N ASN A 1 4.84 10.11 -5.67
CA ASN A 1 3.65 10.64 -4.96
C ASN A 1 2.49 9.68 -5.18
N ILE A 2 1.70 9.44 -4.14
CA ILE A 2 0.49 8.63 -4.18
C ILE A 2 -0.65 9.53 -3.73
N SER A 3 -1.72 9.58 -4.54
CA SER A 3 -2.97 10.26 -4.19
C SER A 3 -4.09 9.22 -4.13
N ALA A 4 -4.86 9.25 -3.06
CA ALA A 4 -5.92 8.29 -2.79
C ALA A 4 -7.28 9.02 -2.70
N ARG A 5 -8.30 8.44 -3.33
CA ARG A 5 -9.68 8.94 -3.30
C ARG A 5 -10.63 7.78 -3.06
N SER A 6 -11.70 8.03 -2.31
CA SER A 6 -12.74 7.05 -1.99
C SER A 6 -14.12 7.70 -2.08
N LEU A 7 -15.14 6.89 -2.38
CA LEU A 7 -16.55 7.31 -2.37
C LEU A 7 -17.15 7.37 -0.96
N GLY A 8 -16.37 7.05 0.08
CA GLY A 8 -16.79 7.07 1.48
C GLY A 8 -16.81 5.69 2.14
N GLU A 9 -16.74 4.63 1.35
CA GLU A 9 -16.76 3.23 1.85
C GLU A 9 -15.43 2.83 2.51
N PHE A 10 -14.32 3.38 2.01
CA PHE A 10 -12.98 3.15 2.55
C PHE A 10 -12.39 4.44 3.08
N ASN A 11 -11.78 4.37 4.26
CA ASN A 11 -11.05 5.45 4.88
C ASN A 11 -9.62 5.49 4.30
N VAL A 12 -9.43 6.31 3.26
CA VAL A 12 -8.12 6.43 2.60
C VAL A 12 -7.09 7.18 3.42
N GLN A 13 -7.51 7.91 4.47
CA GLN A 13 -6.58 8.58 5.39
C GLN A 13 -5.71 7.56 6.11
N LEU A 14 -6.31 6.51 6.69
CA LEU A 14 -5.59 5.49 7.47
C LEU A 14 -4.53 4.77 6.61
N ILE A 15 -4.87 4.46 5.36
CA ILE A 15 -3.92 3.83 4.42
C ILE A 15 -2.74 4.77 4.13
N MET A 16 -2.99 6.06 3.90
CA MET A 16 -1.93 7.01 3.59
C MET A 16 -1.09 7.38 4.82
N GLU A 17 -1.65 7.35 6.04
CA GLU A 17 -0.91 7.54 7.29
C GLU A 17 0.13 6.43 7.51
N GLU A 18 -0.20 5.18 7.18
CA GLU A 18 0.76 4.05 7.20
C GLU A 18 1.94 4.27 6.23
N LEU A 19 1.74 5.04 5.17
CA LEU A 19 2.78 5.42 4.21
C LEU A 19 3.51 6.73 4.58
N GLY A 20 3.24 7.27 5.77
CA GLY A 20 3.83 8.53 6.25
C GLY A 20 3.21 9.78 5.60
N GLY A 21 2.01 9.66 5.03
CA GLY A 21 1.21 10.74 4.49
C GLY A 21 0.06 11.16 5.41
N GLY A 22 -1.04 11.61 4.83
CA GLY A 22 -2.26 11.99 5.56
C GLY A 22 -3.34 12.62 4.67
N GLY A 23 -4.42 13.07 5.30
CA GLY A 23 -5.54 13.72 4.61
C GLY A 23 -6.87 13.58 5.35
N HIS A 24 -7.93 13.26 4.62
CA HIS A 24 -9.30 13.08 5.08
C HIS A 24 -9.84 11.70 4.67
N LEU A 25 -10.97 11.31 5.27
CA LEU A 25 -11.69 10.04 5.04
C LEU A 25 -11.74 9.62 3.56
N THR A 26 -12.08 10.53 2.66
CA THR A 26 -12.29 10.27 1.22
C THR A 26 -11.16 10.77 0.32
N MET A 27 -10.18 11.50 0.86
CA MET A 27 -9.11 12.11 0.08
C MET A 27 -7.83 12.20 0.91
N ALA A 28 -6.78 11.51 0.49
CA ALA A 28 -5.49 11.54 1.19
C ALA A 28 -4.33 11.40 0.21
N GLY A 29 -3.10 11.62 0.69
CA GLY A 29 -1.91 11.41 -0.12
C GLY A 29 -0.66 11.18 0.70
N ALA A 30 0.33 10.55 0.07
CA ALA A 30 1.64 10.28 0.63
C ALA A 30 2.75 10.52 -0.40
N GLN A 31 3.92 10.96 0.09
CA GLN A 31 5.11 11.13 -0.73
C GLN A 31 6.22 10.23 -0.22
N LEU A 32 6.40 9.09 -0.90
CA LEU A 32 7.51 8.19 -0.66
C LEU A 32 8.77 8.75 -1.32
N LYS A 33 9.85 8.88 -0.55
CA LYS A 33 11.17 9.32 -1.01
C LYS A 33 12.09 8.11 -1.16
N ASN A 34 12.99 8.15 -2.14
CA ASN A 34 14.03 7.13 -2.35
C ASN A 34 13.48 5.71 -2.48
N VAL A 35 12.33 5.54 -3.14
CA VAL A 35 11.77 4.23 -3.45
C VAL A 35 11.55 4.11 -4.96
N THR A 36 11.68 2.90 -5.46
CA THR A 36 11.25 2.54 -6.82
C THR A 36 9.73 2.45 -6.90
N LEU A 37 9.20 2.40 -8.13
CA LEU A 37 7.76 2.21 -8.36
C LEU A 37 7.27 0.88 -7.79
N GLU A 38 8.04 -0.20 -7.96
CA GLU A 38 7.67 -1.53 -7.45
C GLU A 38 7.64 -1.59 -5.93
N GLU A 39 8.63 -0.98 -5.27
CA GLU A 39 8.62 -0.86 -3.80
C GLU A 39 7.46 0.01 -3.31
N ALA A 40 7.15 1.11 -4.01
CA ALA A 40 6.01 1.95 -3.69
C ALA A 40 4.68 1.18 -3.82
N ARG A 41 4.54 0.36 -4.86
CA ARG A 41 3.37 -0.51 -5.07
C ARG A 41 3.26 -1.56 -3.96
N ARG A 42 4.35 -2.25 -3.63
CA ARG A 42 4.37 -3.25 -2.55
C ARG A 42 3.98 -2.63 -1.21
N LYS A 43 4.60 -1.50 -0.84
CA LYS A 43 4.29 -0.77 0.40
C LYS A 43 2.83 -0.32 0.45
N LEU A 44 2.27 0.13 -0.67
CA LEU A 44 0.86 0.53 -0.75
C LEU A 44 -0.07 -0.66 -0.52
N ILE A 45 0.20 -1.82 -1.14
CA ILE A 45 -0.59 -3.04 -0.95
C ILE A 45 -0.51 -3.48 0.52
N GLU A 46 0.68 -3.51 1.10
CA GLU A 46 0.88 -3.84 2.52
C GLU A 46 0.11 -2.89 3.46
N ALA A 47 0.11 -1.59 3.18
CA ALA A 47 -0.67 -0.61 3.93
C ALA A 47 -2.19 -0.86 3.80
N ILE A 48 -2.67 -1.20 2.61
CA ILE A 48 -4.08 -1.55 2.39
C ILE A 48 -4.45 -2.82 3.17
N ASP A 49 -3.63 -3.87 3.08
CA ASP A 49 -3.85 -5.15 3.78
C ASP A 49 -3.84 -4.97 5.30
N LYS A 50 -2.97 -4.09 5.83
CA LYS A 50 -2.90 -3.79 7.25
C LYS A 50 -4.17 -3.11 7.76
N VAL A 51 -4.75 -2.21 6.95
CA VAL A 51 -5.98 -1.49 7.30
C VAL A 51 -7.23 -2.32 7.02
N TYR A 52 -7.21 -3.16 5.98
CA TYR A 52 -8.33 -3.96 5.47
C TYR A 52 -7.94 -5.43 5.19
N PRO A 53 -7.63 -6.24 6.22
CA PRO A 53 -7.10 -7.59 6.05
C PRO A 53 -8.08 -8.57 5.37
N GLU A 54 -9.39 -8.33 5.48
CA GLU A 54 -10.43 -9.16 4.83
C GLU A 54 -10.38 -9.10 3.29
N ASN A 55 -9.75 -8.08 2.71
CA ASN A 55 -9.61 -7.95 1.26
C ASN A 55 -8.50 -8.84 0.67
N ARG A 56 -7.67 -9.45 1.51
CA ARG A 56 -6.50 -10.22 1.09
C ARG A 56 -6.87 -11.56 0.42
N GLU A 57 -7.95 -12.20 0.86
CA GLU A 57 -8.35 -13.53 0.37
C GLU A 57 -8.80 -13.58 -1.10
N LYS A 58 -9.05 -12.43 -1.75
CA LYS A 58 -9.59 -12.38 -3.11
C LYS A 58 -8.57 -12.01 -4.19
N ASN A 59 -7.36 -11.59 -3.81
CA ASN A 59 -6.40 -10.96 -4.74
C ASN A 59 -4.98 -11.54 -4.67
N ASP A 60 -4.80 -12.82 -4.29
CA ASP A 60 -3.50 -13.50 -4.37
C ASP A 60 -3.28 -14.11 -5.77
N PRO A 61 -2.55 -13.46 -6.71
CA PRO A 61 -1.78 -14.19 -7.69
C PRO A 61 -0.54 -14.70 -6.95
N LYS A 62 -0.36 -16.01 -6.89
CA LYS A 62 0.96 -16.58 -6.60
C LYS A 62 1.98 -16.01 -7.61
N GLY A 63 3.04 -15.36 -7.14
CA GLY A 63 4.18 -14.83 -7.92
C GLY A 63 4.38 -13.34 -7.64
N ASP A 64 5.45 -12.87 -6.99
CA ASP A 64 6.85 -13.21 -7.22
C ASP A 64 7.59 -13.63 -5.95
N THR A 65 8.03 -14.88 -5.93
CA THR A 65 9.24 -15.27 -5.20
C THR A 65 10.44 -14.78 -6.00
N ASN A 66 10.92 -13.57 -5.73
CA ASN A 66 12.33 -13.28 -5.97
C ASN A 66 13.11 -13.88 -4.80
N HIS A 67 13.62 -15.09 -5.05
CA HIS A 67 14.80 -15.63 -4.39
C HIS A 67 15.87 -14.51 -4.35
N GLU A 68 16.15 -13.97 -3.17
CA GLU A 68 17.51 -13.53 -2.90
C GLU A 68 18.20 -14.77 -2.32
N ASP A 69 19.02 -15.41 -3.16
CA ASP A 69 19.93 -16.46 -2.72
C ASP A 69 20.75 -15.93 -1.53
N PRO A 70 20.81 -16.65 -0.39
CA PRO A 70 21.81 -16.34 0.61
C PRO A 70 23.19 -16.57 0.00
N ALA A 71 24.03 -15.54 0.08
CA ALA A 71 25.44 -15.65 -0.28
C ALA A 71 26.12 -16.74 0.56
N GLU A 72 26.55 -17.81 -0.10
CA GLU A 72 27.68 -18.67 0.32
C GLU A 72 28.73 -18.73 -0.80
#